data_AF-A0A836TTY9-F1
#
_entry.id   AF-A0A836TTY9-F1
#
_cell.length_a   1.000
_cell.length_b   1.000
_cell.length_c   1.000
_cell.angle_alpha   90.00
_cell.angle_beta   90.00
_cell.angle_gamma   90.00
#
_symmetry.space_group_name_H-M   'P 1'
#
loop_
_entity.id
_entity.type
_entity.pdbx_description
1 polymer ?
#
loop_
_entity_poly.entity_id
_entity_poly.type
_entity_poly.pdbx_seq_one_letter_code
_entity_poly.pdbx_strand_id
1 'polypeptide(L)' 'MFNYPKELEQTLLSAFNNKAKDYQARTRYLDNNKQPQYINRLILEDSPYLLQHAHNPVNWFPWGRGSF' A
#
# COMPACT_ATOMS: atom_id res chain seq x y z
N MET A 1 4.29 6.54 -8.22
CA MET A 1 4.41 5.07 -8.16
C MET A 1 5.88 4.64 -8.20
N PHE A 2 6.26 3.55 -7.52
CA PHE A 2 7.63 3.03 -7.54
C PHE A 2 7.91 2.27 -8.85
N ASN A 3 9.18 2.08 -9.19
CA ASN A 3 9.57 1.27 -10.35
C ASN A 3 9.51 -0.23 -10.00
N TYR A 4 8.30 -0.80 -9.99
CA TYR A 4 8.08 -2.22 -9.75
C TYR A 4 7.99 -3.04 -11.04
N PRO A 5 8.29 -4.34 -11.00
CA PRO A 5 7.86 -5.25 -12.06
C PRO A 5 6.34 -5.16 -12.26
N LYS A 6 5.88 -5.22 -13.51
CA LYS A 6 4.47 -5.04 -13.88
C LYS A 6 3.51 -5.98 -13.12
N GLU A 7 3.92 -7.22 -12.91
CA GLU A 7 3.13 -8.21 -12.16
C GLU A 7 2.93 -7.81 -10.70
N LEU A 8 3.99 -7.30 -10.06
CA LEU A 8 3.91 -6.80 -8.69
C LEU A 8 3.02 -5.56 -8.62
N GLU A 9 3.19 -4.63 -9.55
CA GLU A 9 2.35 -3.43 -9.63
C GLU A 9 0.86 -3.79 -9.73
N GLN A 10 0.50 -4.72 -10.62
CA GLN A 10 -0.88 -5.22 -10.75
C GLN A 10 -1.40 -5.90 -9.48
N THR A 11 -0.53 -6.64 -8.78
CA THR A 11 -0.86 -7.27 -7.50
C THR A 11 -1.19 -6.22 -6.44
N LEU A 12 -0.36 -5.18 -6.31
CA LEU A 12 -0.57 -4.11 -5.33
C LEU A 12 -1.83 -3.29 -5.64
N LEU A 13 -2.09 -3.00 -6.92
CA LEU A 13 -3.31 -2.31 -7.35
C LEU A 13 -4.57 -3.15 -7.06
N SER A 14 -4.54 -4.45 -7.36
CA SER A 14 -5.67 -5.34 -7.03
C SER A 14 -5.90 -5.42 -5.53
N ALA A 15 -4.82 -5.53 -4.74
CA ALA A 15 -4.93 -5.54 -3.28
C ALA A 15 -5.55 -4.26 -2.73
N PHE A 16 -5.15 -3.09 -3.26
CA PHE A 16 -5.74 -1.80 -2.90
C PHE A 16 -7.22 -1.73 -3.28
N ASN A 17 -7.59 -2.12 -4.50
CA ASN A 17 -8.98 -2.11 -4.98
C ASN A 17 -9.88 -3.08 -4.20
N ASN A 18 -9.32 -4.18 -3.70
CA ASN A 18 -10.03 -5.16 -2.88
C ASN A 18 -10.14 -4.76 -1.40
N LYS A 19 -9.50 -3.66 -0.97
CA LYS A 19 -9.71 -3.18 0.40
C LYS A 19 -11.17 -2.77 0.61
N ALA A 20 -11.63 -2.91 1.84
CA ALA A 20 -13.01 -2.63 2.22
C ALA A 20 -13.40 -1.18 1.89
N LYS A 21 -14.71 -0.93 1.75
CA LYS A 21 -15.24 0.39 1.36
C LYS A 21 -14.84 1.52 2.32
N ASP A 22 -14.53 1.20 3.57
CA ASP A 22 -14.10 2.11 4.62
C ASP A 22 -12.57 2.26 4.70
N TYR A 23 -11.81 1.55 3.84
CA TYR A 23 -10.37 1.71 3.74
C TYR A 23 -10.02 3.11 3.23
N GLN A 24 -9.36 3.88 4.08
CA GLN A 24 -8.88 5.21 3.74
C GLN A 24 -7.36 5.23 3.73
N ALA A 25 -6.79 5.58 2.58
CA ALA A 25 -5.37 5.83 2.45
C ALA A 25 -4.98 7.06 3.30
N ARG A 26 -4.34 6.84 4.45
CA ARG A 26 -3.89 7.91 5.35
C ARG A 26 -2.60 8.53 4.86
N THR A 27 -2.68 9.26 3.76
CA THR A 27 -1.54 9.92 3.13
C THR A 27 -1.90 11.32 2.66
N ARG A 28 -0.91 12.23 2.69
CA ARG A 28 -1.04 13.55 2.05
C ARG A 28 -0.76 13.50 0.55
N TYR A 29 -0.24 12.39 0.05
CA TYR A 29 0.19 12.22 -1.34
C TYR A 29 -0.98 11.67 -2.17
N LEU A 30 -2.01 12.49 -2.34
CA LEU A 30 -3.17 12.17 -3.17
C LEU A 30 -3.04 12.82 -4.56
N ASP A 31 -3.52 12.14 -5.60
CA ASP A 31 -3.62 12.70 -6.93
C ASP A 31 -4.86 13.60 -7.09
N ASN A 32 -5.09 14.14 -8.29
CA ASN A 32 -6.25 14.97 -8.60
C ASN A 32 -7.60 14.25 -8.42
N ASN A 33 -7.60 12.91 -8.40
CA ASN A 33 -8.76 12.06 -8.21
C ASN A 33 -8.92 11.62 -6.74
N LYS A 34 -8.14 12.19 -5.82
CA LYS A 34 -8.07 11.81 -4.39
C LYS A 34 -7.63 10.36 -4.16
N GLN A 35 -6.89 9.78 -5.09
CA GLN A 35 -6.30 8.44 -4.96
C GLN A 35 -4.86 8.53 -4.45
N PRO A 36 -4.37 7.55 -3.68
CA PRO A 36 -3.00 7.55 -3.19
C PRO A 36 -2.00 7.39 -4.36
N GLN A 37 -1.06 8.32 -4.47
CA GLN A 37 -0.01 8.30 -5.51
C GLN A 37 1.03 7.18 -5.34
N TYR A 38 1.11 6.64 -4.11
CA TYR A 38 2.05 5.60 -3.72
C TYR A 38 1.30 4.43 -3.10
N ILE A 39 1.68 3.23 -3.51
CA ILE A 39 1.26 1.97 -2.91
C ILE A 39 2.52 1.12 -2.81
N ASN A 40 2.90 0.72 -1.59
CA ASN A 40 4.01 -0.18 -1.35
C ASN A 40 3.52 -1.56 -0.92
N ARG A 41 4.45 -2.48 -0.65
CA ARG A 41 4.16 -3.88 -0.31
C ARG A 41 3.33 -4.06 0.96
N LEU A 42 3.33 -3.08 1.87
CA LEU A 42 2.55 -3.16 3.11
C LEU A 42 1.03 -3.19 2.87
N ILE A 43 0.56 -2.85 1.66
CA ILE A 43 -0.86 -3.03 1.30
C ILE A 43 -1.32 -4.50 1.38
N LEU A 44 -0.37 -5.44 1.31
CA LEU A 44 -0.61 -6.88 1.41
C LEU A 44 -0.65 -7.40 2.86
N GLU A 45 -0.34 -6.55 3.83
CA GLU A 45 -0.35 -6.91 5.25
C GLU A 45 -1.75 -6.78 5.84
N ASP A 46 -2.02 -7.55 6.89
CA ASP A 46 -3.27 -7.47 7.65
C ASP A 46 -3.18 -6.50 8.83
N SER A 47 -1.96 -6.18 9.28
CA SER A 47 -1.74 -5.31 10.43
C SER A 47 -2.28 -3.89 10.15
N PRO A 48 -3.23 -3.39 10.96
CA PRO A 48 -3.72 -2.02 10.83
C PRO A 48 -2.61 -0.97 10.98
N TYR A 49 -1.55 -1.29 11.70
CA TYR A 49 -0.38 -0.42 11.82
C TYR A 49 0.42 -0.35 10.50
N LEU A 50 0.72 -1.51 9.90
CA LEU A 50 1.48 -1.56 8.65
C LEU A 50 0.70 -0.94 7.48
N LEU A 51 -0.61 -1.17 7.43
CA LEU A 51 -1.48 -0.59 6.41
C LEU A 51 -1.50 0.94 6.42
N GLN A 52 -1.32 1.59 7.58
CA GLN A 52 -1.21 3.04 7.65
C GLN A 52 0.01 3.57 6.89
N HIS A 53 1.04 2.74 6.70
CA HIS A 53 2.26 3.10 6.00
C HIS A 53 2.29 2.61 4.53
N ALA A 54 1.23 1.96 4.05
CA ALA A 54 1.14 1.42 2.70
C ALA A 54 1.19 2.50 1.60
N HIS A 55 0.86 3.75 1.94
CA HIS A 55 0.76 4.87 1.01
C HIS A 55 1.78 5.98 1.23
N ASN A 56 2.86 5.67 1.93
CA ASN A 56 4.00 6.56 2.08
C ASN A 56 4.90 6.50 0.84
N PRO A 57 5.59 7.59 0.47
CA PRO A 57 6.53 7.66 -0.66
C PRO A 57 7.86 6.95 -0.35
N VAL A 58 7.80 5.88 0.44
CA VAL A 58 8.91 5.03 0.83
C VAL A 58 8.48 3.60 0.54
N ASN A 59 9.36 2.83 -0.08
CA ASN A 59 9.10 1.43 -0.40
C ASN A 59 9.39 0.56 0.85
N TRP A 60 8.49 0.62 1.82
CA TRP A 60 8.60 -0.19 3.04
C TRP A 60 8.44 -1.68 2.72
N PHE A 61 9.21 -2.50 3.42
CA PHE A 61 9.07 -3.95 3.44
C PHE A 61 8.53 -4.35 4.82
N PRO A 62 7.68 -5.38 4.90
CA PRO A 62 7.33 -5.94 6.20
C PRO A 62 8.60 -6.43 6.87
N TRP A 63 8.69 -6.24 8.18
CA TRP A 63 9.69 -6.93 8.98
C TRP A 63 9.48 -8.43 8.73
N GLY A 64 10.56 -9.17 8.45
CA GLY A 64 10.48 -10.56 8.01
C GLY A 64 9.61 -11.43 8.91
N ARG A 65 9.18 -12.59 8.39
CA ARG A 65 8.19 -13.55 8.96
C ARG A 65 8.49 -14.12 10.37
N GLY A 66 9.43 -13.55 11.12
CA GLY A 66 9.74 -13.92 12.48
C GLY A 66 9.71 -12.70 13.39
N SER A 67 8.56 -12.41 13.96
CA SER A 67 8.41 -11.77 15.27
C SER A 67 6.93 -11.75 15.62
N PHE A 68 6.41 -12.88 16.12
CA PHE A 68 5.59 -13.05 17.33
C PHE A 68 5.57 -14.53 17.67
#